data_AF-A0A7X3H5H5-F1
#
_entry.id   AF-A0A7X3H5H5-F1
#
_cell.length_a   1.000
_cell.length_b   1.000
_cell.length_c   1.000
_cell.angle_alpha   90.00
_cell.angle_beta   90.00
_cell.angle_gamma   90.00
#
_symmetry.space_group_name_H-M   'P 1'
#
loop_
_entity.id
_entity.type
_entity.pdbx_description
1 polymer ?
#
loop_
_entity_poly.entity_id
_entity_poly.type
_entity_poly.pdbx_seq_one_letter_code
_entity_poly.pdbx_strand_id
1 'polypeptide(L)'
;MATFLYRMPAGIPGDVTRASQSTIEPVVLNSASPFAGFGLFGKIVSNKFVPFGAGDTNGVEYGLLVRPYPTTGGSGSDPLGTSTPPTSGIADCLRRGYMTVKLNAGTAAKDGQVYVRVAAAAAGKPIGGIEAAADGSNTVAITTASFMGAADANGNVEIAYNI
;
A
#
# COMPACT_ATOMS: atom_id res chain seq x y z
N MET A 1 6.14 -26.52 -20.25
CA MET A 1 6.95 -25.30 -20.02
C MET A 1 6.01 -24.11 -20.20
N ALA A 2 5.51 -23.52 -19.12
CA ALA A 2 4.58 -22.39 -19.23
C ALA A 2 5.37 -21.17 -19.71
N THR A 3 5.15 -20.78 -20.97
CA THR A 3 5.68 -19.53 -21.50
C THR A 3 4.95 -18.38 -20.79
N PHE A 4 5.68 -17.40 -20.25
CA PHE A 4 5.03 -16.20 -19.73
C PHE A 4 4.58 -15.36 -20.93
N LEU A 5 3.31 -15.47 -21.32
CA LEU A 5 2.70 -14.61 -22.33
C LEU A 5 2.62 -13.13 -21.85
N TYR A 6 2.93 -12.90 -20.57
CA TYR A 6 2.89 -11.63 -19.87
C TYR A 6 4.24 -11.35 -19.17
N ARG A 7 4.52 -10.08 -18.87
CA ARG A 7 5.71 -9.63 -18.12
C ARG A 7 5.87 -10.38 -16.78
N MET A 8 7.09 -10.41 -16.25
CA MET A 8 7.35 -10.91 -14.89
C MET A 8 6.46 -10.19 -13.86
N PRO A 9 5.97 -10.90 -12.81
CA PRO A 9 5.17 -10.30 -11.75
C PRO A 9 5.87 -9.10 -11.10
N ALA A 10 5.10 -8.07 -10.75
CA ALA A 10 5.61 -6.84 -10.14
C ALA A 10 5.95 -6.99 -8.64
N GLY A 11 5.70 -8.16 -8.06
CA GLY A 11 5.94 -8.48 -6.64
C GLY A 11 4.64 -8.69 -5.86
N ILE A 12 4.74 -8.61 -4.53
CA ILE A 12 3.63 -8.77 -3.59
C ILE A 12 3.33 -7.40 -2.95
N PRO A 13 2.05 -7.03 -2.77
CA PRO A 13 1.70 -5.80 -2.07
C PRO A 13 2.35 -5.70 -0.67
N GLY A 14 2.99 -4.56 -0.39
CA GLY A 14 3.70 -4.31 0.87
C GLY A 14 5.20 -4.63 0.85
N ASP A 15 5.73 -5.20 -0.23
CA ASP A 15 7.16 -5.45 -0.38
C ASP A 15 7.91 -4.20 -0.83
N VAL A 16 9.03 -3.93 -0.15
CA VAL A 16 9.95 -2.84 -0.49
C VAL A 16 10.94 -3.32 -1.55
N THR A 17 10.85 -2.76 -2.75
CA THR A 17 11.62 -3.22 -3.92
C THR A 17 13.04 -2.66 -3.96
N ARG A 18 13.31 -1.54 -3.27
CA ARG A 18 14.62 -0.89 -3.16
C ARG A 18 14.98 -0.62 -1.70
N ALA A 19 15.13 -1.69 -0.92
CA ALA A 19 15.32 -1.62 0.54
C ALA A 19 16.52 -0.76 0.97
N SER A 20 17.64 -0.79 0.23
CA SER A 20 18.84 -0.01 0.55
C SER A 20 18.68 1.51 0.45
N GLN A 21 17.66 1.98 -0.27
CA GLN A 21 17.34 3.41 -0.43
C GLN A 21 16.00 3.78 0.21
N SER A 22 15.50 2.94 1.10
CA SER A 22 14.24 3.15 1.81
C SER A 22 14.45 3.69 3.22
N THR A 23 13.50 4.49 3.69
CA THR A 23 13.39 4.91 5.08
C THR A 23 12.18 4.22 5.68
N ILE A 24 12.40 3.33 6.64
CA ILE A 24 11.37 2.54 7.32
C ILE A 24 11.47 2.82 8.81
N GLU A 25 10.33 3.06 9.45
CA GLU A 25 10.24 3.33 10.88
C GLU A 25 9.28 2.35 11.56
N PRO A 26 9.58 1.95 12.81
CA PRO A 26 8.64 1.15 13.59
C PRO A 26 7.46 2.01 14.02
N VAL A 27 6.25 1.44 13.94
CA VAL A 27 5.01 2.07 14.34
C VAL A 27 4.15 1.14 15.18
N VAL A 28 3.34 1.70 16.07
CA VAL A 28 2.40 0.93 16.90
C VAL A 28 1.04 0.86 16.22
N LEU A 29 0.50 -0.34 16.00
CA LEU A 29 -0.81 -0.54 15.38
C LEU A 29 -1.97 -0.32 16.35
N ASN A 30 -3.12 0.07 15.80
CA ASN A 30 -4.38 0.19 16.55
C ASN A 30 -5.33 -0.99 16.25
N SER A 31 -5.60 -1.82 17.25
CA SER A 31 -6.54 -2.95 17.11
C SER A 31 -7.99 -2.53 16.83
N ALA A 32 -8.37 -1.30 17.17
CA ALA A 32 -9.68 -0.75 16.85
C ALA A 32 -9.82 -0.29 15.39
N SER A 33 -8.70 -0.19 14.66
CA SER A 33 -8.68 0.23 13.25
C SER A 33 -7.60 -0.54 12.49
N PRO A 34 -7.79 -1.85 12.29
CA PRO A 34 -6.80 -2.70 11.63
C PRO A 34 -6.71 -2.40 10.13
N PHE A 35 -5.53 -2.59 9.56
CA PHE A 35 -5.34 -2.52 8.11
C PHE A 35 -5.91 -3.77 7.43
N ALA A 36 -6.57 -3.57 6.29
CA ALA A 36 -7.16 -4.66 5.51
C ALA A 36 -6.13 -5.46 4.68
N GLY A 37 -4.89 -4.96 4.57
CA GLY A 37 -3.82 -5.53 3.76
C GLY A 37 -2.51 -4.78 3.93
N PHE A 38 -1.41 -5.32 3.41
CA PHE A 38 -0.12 -4.63 3.33
C PHE A 38 -0.06 -3.69 2.12
N GLY A 39 0.86 -2.73 2.17
CA GLY A 39 1.02 -1.73 1.11
C GLY A 39 -0.12 -0.72 1.04
N LEU A 40 -0.83 -0.50 2.15
CA LEU A 40 -1.88 0.51 2.28
C LEU A 40 -1.33 1.77 2.96
N PHE A 41 -1.84 2.93 2.56
CA PHE A 41 -1.50 4.19 3.21
C PHE A 41 -2.18 4.33 4.57
N GLY A 42 -1.43 4.88 5.53
CA GLY A 42 -1.90 5.14 6.87
C GLY A 42 -1.42 6.49 7.41
N LYS A 43 -2.03 6.88 8.53
CA LYS A 43 -1.74 8.11 9.28
C LYS A 43 -1.51 7.78 10.75
N ILE A 44 -0.99 8.75 11.51
CA ILE A 44 -0.86 8.64 12.97
C ILE A 44 -2.04 9.33 13.64
N VAL A 45 -2.75 8.58 14.49
CA VAL A 45 -3.79 9.09 15.39
C VAL A 45 -3.46 8.60 16.79
N SER A 46 -3.35 9.53 17.75
CA SER A 46 -3.04 9.20 19.15
C SER A 46 -1.81 8.29 19.31
N ASN A 47 -0.73 8.61 18.59
CA ASN A 47 0.53 7.84 18.54
C ASN A 47 0.40 6.39 18.02
N LYS A 48 -0.69 6.07 17.32
CA LYS A 48 -0.88 4.78 16.66
C LYS A 48 -1.07 4.94 15.16
N PHE A 49 -0.52 4.01 14.41
CA PHE A 49 -0.67 3.92 12.97
C PHE A 49 -1.99 3.24 12.63
N VAL A 50 -2.81 3.96 11.88
CA VAL A 50 -4.14 3.56 11.43
C VAL A 50 -4.25 3.75 9.93
N PRO A 51 -5.09 2.97 9.23
CA PRO A 51 -5.37 3.24 7.82
C PRO A 51 -5.96 4.64 7.66
N PHE A 52 -5.92 5.13 6.42
CA PHE A 52 -6.70 6.31 6.04
C PHE A 52 -8.19 6.11 6.36
N GLY A 53 -8.97 7.16 6.29
CA GLY A 53 -10.38 7.15 6.61
C GLY A 53 -11.09 8.39 6.08
N ALA A 54 -12.40 8.41 6.26
CA ALA A 54 -13.24 9.44 5.67
C ALA A 54 -12.83 10.84 6.15
N GLY A 55 -12.69 11.77 5.19
CA GLY A 55 -12.26 13.15 5.46
C GLY A 55 -10.76 13.36 5.46
N ASP A 56 -9.93 12.32 5.30
CA ASP A 56 -8.49 12.49 5.15
C ASP A 56 -8.10 13.18 3.85
N THR A 57 -7.11 14.07 3.96
CA THR A 57 -6.60 14.88 2.86
C THR A 57 -5.12 14.59 2.59
N ASN A 58 -4.61 14.99 1.43
CA ASN A 58 -3.19 14.92 1.13
C ASN A 58 -2.38 15.67 2.20
N GLY A 59 -1.23 15.12 2.57
CA GLY A 59 -0.34 15.61 3.63
C GLY A 59 -0.59 15.01 5.02
N VAL A 60 -1.68 14.26 5.24
CA VAL A 60 -1.88 13.53 6.50
C VAL A 60 -1.22 12.14 6.49
N GLU A 61 -0.73 11.69 5.33
CA GLU A 61 -0.02 10.42 5.21
C GLU A 61 1.22 10.40 6.10
N TYR A 62 1.28 9.35 6.93
CA TYR A 62 2.51 9.00 7.61
C TYR A 62 3.36 8.13 6.66
N GLY A 63 2.74 7.14 6.03
CA GLY A 63 3.44 6.29 5.08
C GLY A 63 2.63 5.05 4.74
N LEU A 64 3.32 4.04 4.20
CA LEU A 64 2.70 2.78 3.80
C LEU A 64 3.05 1.67 4.79
N LEU A 65 2.09 0.78 5.05
CA LEU A 65 2.32 -0.40 5.87
C LEU A 65 3.23 -1.40 5.11
N VAL A 66 4.40 -1.67 5.66
CA VAL A 66 5.37 -2.61 5.11
C VAL A 66 5.05 -4.02 5.57
N ARG A 67 5.30 -5.01 4.72
CA ARG A 67 5.35 -6.41 5.13
C ARG A 67 6.68 -6.66 5.85
N PRO A 68 6.71 -6.87 7.18
CA PRO A 68 7.95 -6.97 7.93
C PRO A 68 8.76 -8.20 7.50
N TYR A 69 10.10 -8.10 7.43
CA TYR A 69 10.98 -9.25 7.30
C TYR A 69 12.03 -9.22 8.42
N PRO A 70 12.20 -10.29 9.21
CA PRO A 70 11.52 -11.57 9.15
C PRO A 70 10.07 -11.51 9.68
N THR A 71 9.14 -12.15 8.98
CA THR A 71 7.75 -12.33 9.44
C THR A 71 7.71 -13.39 10.54
N THR A 72 7.25 -13.03 11.73
CA THR A 72 6.93 -14.01 12.79
C THR A 72 5.44 -14.33 12.74
N GLY A 73 5.07 -15.60 12.45
CA GLY A 73 3.68 -16.09 12.46
C GLY A 73 3.08 -16.45 11.09
N GLY A 74 1.78 -16.80 11.06
CA GLY A 74 1.07 -17.30 9.88
C GLY A 74 1.01 -16.33 8.69
N SER A 75 1.30 -15.06 8.90
CA SER A 75 1.44 -14.03 7.85
C SER A 75 2.74 -14.14 7.04
N GLY A 76 3.65 -15.07 7.40
CA GLY A 76 4.93 -15.28 6.72
C GLY A 76 4.85 -16.05 5.39
N SER A 77 3.76 -16.76 5.17
CA SER A 77 3.36 -17.30 3.87
C SER A 77 2.18 -16.50 3.36
N ASP A 78 2.43 -15.41 2.63
CA ASP A 78 1.37 -14.71 1.90
C ASP A 78 1.21 -15.36 0.52
N PRO A 79 0.12 -16.09 0.25
CA PRO A 79 -0.24 -16.42 -1.11
C PRO A 79 -0.68 -15.13 -1.81
N LEU A 80 0.27 -14.51 -2.51
CA LEU A 80 0.05 -13.45 -3.50
C LEU A 80 -0.85 -12.28 -3.04
N GLY A 81 -0.68 -11.76 -1.82
CA GLY A 81 -1.34 -10.53 -1.37
C GLY A 81 -2.68 -10.75 -0.65
N THR A 82 -2.87 -11.90 -0.01
CA THR A 82 -4.06 -12.26 0.77
C THR A 82 -3.81 -12.27 2.29
N SER A 83 -2.56 -12.09 2.72
CA SER A 83 -2.19 -12.01 4.14
C SER A 83 -2.78 -10.77 4.80
N THR A 84 -3.50 -10.96 5.91
CA THR A 84 -3.95 -9.87 6.77
C THR A 84 -2.81 -9.45 7.70
N PRO A 85 -2.48 -8.14 7.77
CA PRO A 85 -1.51 -7.64 8.73
C PRO A 85 -1.90 -7.96 10.18
N PRO A 86 -0.94 -8.00 11.11
CA PRO A 86 -1.26 -8.04 12.53
C PRO A 86 -2.18 -6.87 12.89
N THR A 87 -3.11 -7.08 13.82
CA THR A 87 -4.05 -6.02 14.24
C THR A 87 -3.50 -5.17 15.38
N SER A 88 -2.42 -5.61 16.04
CA SER A 88 -1.82 -4.93 17.18
C SER A 88 -0.32 -5.20 17.24
N GLY A 89 0.40 -4.43 18.06
CA GLY A 89 1.84 -4.57 18.23
C GLY A 89 2.63 -3.59 17.36
N ILE A 90 3.91 -3.90 17.16
CA ILE A 90 4.81 -3.11 16.33
C ILE A 90 4.73 -3.62 14.88
N ALA A 91 4.65 -2.69 13.94
CA ALA A 91 4.78 -2.94 12.51
C ALA A 91 5.76 -1.95 11.89
N ASP A 92 6.12 -2.20 10.64
CA ASP A 92 7.03 -1.35 9.88
C ASP A 92 6.25 -0.42 8.95
N CYS A 93 6.63 0.85 8.92
CA CYS A 93 6.03 1.85 8.05
C CYS A 93 7.09 2.45 7.11
N LEU A 94 6.83 2.42 5.80
CA LEU A 94 7.66 3.07 4.79
C LEU A 94 7.37 4.58 4.78
N ARG A 95 8.35 5.37 5.21
CA ARG A 95 8.34 6.84 5.17
C ARG A 95 8.76 7.41 3.81
N ARG A 96 9.61 6.67 3.10
CA ARG A 96 10.17 7.02 1.80
C ARG A 96 10.74 5.79 1.13
N GLY A 97 10.50 5.63 -0.18
CA GLY A 97 11.06 4.51 -0.93
C GLY A 97 10.18 4.07 -2.09
N TYR A 98 10.37 2.82 -2.47
CA TYR A 98 9.61 2.15 -3.53
C TYR A 98 8.97 0.90 -2.96
N MET A 99 7.70 0.70 -3.30
CA MET A 99 6.90 -0.41 -2.77
C MET A 99 5.99 -0.96 -3.85
N THR A 100 5.86 -2.28 -3.90
CA THR A 100 4.82 -2.94 -4.67
C THR A 100 3.49 -2.82 -3.94
N VAL A 101 2.45 -2.40 -4.63
CA VAL A 101 1.09 -2.21 -4.11
C VAL A 101 0.07 -2.86 -5.04
N LYS A 102 -1.14 -3.08 -4.52
CA LYS A 102 -2.27 -3.55 -5.32
C LYS A 102 -2.93 -2.35 -5.99
N LEU A 103 -3.07 -2.40 -7.32
CA LEU A 103 -3.91 -1.44 -8.05
C LEU A 103 -5.37 -1.85 -7.92
N ASN A 104 -6.16 -1.05 -7.21
CA ASN A 104 -7.56 -1.32 -6.89
C ASN A 104 -8.53 -0.76 -7.95
N ALA A 105 -8.11 0.25 -8.73
CA ALA A 105 -8.90 0.82 -9.81
C ALA A 105 -8.04 1.61 -10.81
N GLY A 106 -8.55 1.77 -12.03
CA GLY A 106 -7.90 2.56 -13.08
C GLY A 106 -6.76 1.82 -13.79
N THR A 107 -5.98 2.58 -14.58
CA THR A 107 -4.84 2.06 -15.33
C THR A 107 -3.59 2.85 -14.95
N ALA A 108 -2.67 2.20 -14.24
CA ALA A 108 -1.41 2.82 -13.86
C ALA A 108 -0.47 3.01 -15.06
N ALA A 109 0.27 4.11 -15.06
CA ALA A 109 1.31 4.44 -16.03
C ALA A 109 2.49 5.09 -15.32
N LYS A 110 3.68 5.09 -15.94
CA LYS A 110 4.87 5.73 -15.35
C LYS A 110 4.58 7.21 -15.07
N ASP A 111 4.94 7.65 -13.87
CA ASP A 111 4.70 9.00 -13.33
C ASP A 111 3.22 9.39 -13.21
N GLY A 112 2.31 8.41 -13.31
CA GLY A 112 0.88 8.62 -13.10
C GLY A 112 0.56 8.98 -11.64
N GLN A 113 -0.46 9.81 -11.46
CA GLN A 113 -0.97 10.24 -10.16
C GLN A 113 -1.50 9.05 -9.36
N VAL A 114 -1.05 8.94 -8.11
CA VAL A 114 -1.55 7.95 -7.14
C VAL A 114 -2.72 8.55 -6.36
N TYR A 115 -3.82 7.79 -6.28
CA TYR A 115 -4.97 8.11 -5.45
C TYR A 115 -5.10 7.07 -4.34
N VAL A 116 -5.53 7.50 -3.16
CA VAL A 116 -5.78 6.63 -2.01
C VAL A 116 -7.25 6.66 -1.66
N ARG A 117 -7.87 5.49 -1.47
CA ARG A 117 -9.26 5.40 -1.02
C ARG A 117 -9.38 5.81 0.44
N VAL A 118 -10.24 6.78 0.71
CA VAL A 118 -10.54 7.33 2.04
C VAL A 118 -11.96 7.03 2.51
N ALA A 119 -12.89 6.74 1.61
CA ALA A 119 -14.28 6.42 1.97
C ALA A 119 -14.88 5.35 1.05
N ALA A 120 -16.09 4.90 1.40
CA ALA A 120 -16.87 3.92 0.63
C ALA A 120 -16.04 2.68 0.22
N ALA A 121 -15.52 1.96 1.22
CA ALA A 121 -14.81 0.71 0.98
C ALA A 121 -15.71 -0.27 0.20
N ALA A 122 -15.11 -0.98 -0.76
CA ALA A 122 -15.81 -1.97 -1.57
C ALA A 122 -14.93 -3.21 -1.76
N ALA A 123 -15.50 -4.28 -2.32
CA ALA A 123 -14.75 -5.47 -2.69
C ALA A 123 -13.59 -5.11 -3.63
N GLY A 124 -12.36 -5.44 -3.24
CA GLY A 124 -11.16 -5.09 -3.99
C GLY A 124 -10.77 -3.61 -3.93
N LYS A 125 -11.44 -2.77 -3.12
CA LYS A 125 -11.12 -1.36 -2.87
C LYS A 125 -11.15 -1.05 -1.36
N PRO A 126 -10.17 -1.58 -0.59
CA PRO A 126 -10.08 -1.31 0.84
C PRO A 126 -9.73 0.16 1.11
N ILE A 127 -10.06 0.66 2.31
CA ILE A 127 -9.57 1.97 2.75
C ILE A 127 -8.04 1.94 2.86
N GLY A 128 -7.38 3.01 2.44
CA GLY A 128 -5.93 3.08 2.28
C GLY A 128 -5.41 2.41 1.00
N GLY A 129 -6.30 1.81 0.19
CA GLY A 129 -5.97 1.17 -1.09
C GLY A 129 -5.58 2.17 -2.17
N ILE A 130 -4.84 1.69 -3.17
CA ILE A 130 -4.20 2.51 -4.22
C ILE A 130 -5.03 2.43 -5.50
N GLU A 131 -5.38 3.58 -6.06
CA GLU A 131 -6.12 3.73 -7.30
C GLU A 131 -5.36 4.64 -8.28
N ALA A 132 -5.47 4.36 -9.59
CA ALA A 132 -4.93 5.18 -10.67
C ALA A 132 -5.97 6.10 -11.31
N ALA A 133 -7.11 6.27 -10.65
CA ALA A 133 -8.17 7.18 -11.06
C ALA A 133 -8.86 7.73 -9.80
N ALA A 134 -9.32 8.99 -9.88
CA ALA A 134 -10.14 9.57 -8.83
C ALA A 134 -11.55 8.98 -8.85
N ASP A 135 -12.16 8.85 -7.67
CA ASP A 135 -13.57 8.52 -7.46
C ASP A 135 -14.22 9.56 -6.54
N GLY A 136 -14.32 10.79 -7.03
CA GLY A 136 -14.92 11.91 -6.31
C GLY A 136 -14.32 12.10 -4.91
N SER A 137 -15.18 12.21 -3.90
CA SER A 137 -14.78 12.36 -2.48
C SER A 137 -14.31 11.05 -1.82
N ASN A 138 -14.36 9.91 -2.52
CA ASN A 138 -13.93 8.63 -1.96
C ASN A 138 -12.43 8.41 -2.05
N THR A 139 -11.73 9.24 -2.83
CA THR A 139 -10.28 9.13 -3.05
C THR A 139 -9.59 10.46 -2.85
N VAL A 140 -8.36 10.41 -2.35
CA VAL A 140 -7.48 11.57 -2.23
C VAL A 140 -6.24 11.39 -3.10
N ALA A 141 -5.83 12.43 -3.83
CA ALA A 141 -4.60 12.42 -4.61
C ALA A 141 -3.38 12.61 -3.69
N ILE A 142 -2.46 11.66 -3.68
CA ILE A 142 -1.21 11.74 -2.92
C ILE A 142 -0.13 12.32 -3.83
N THR A 143 0.21 13.60 -3.64
CA THR A 143 1.13 14.31 -4.55
C THR A 143 2.59 13.88 -4.36
N THR A 144 2.90 13.24 -3.23
CA THR A 144 4.21 12.70 -2.90
C THR A 144 4.42 11.29 -3.45
N ALA A 145 3.46 10.74 -4.19
CA ALA A 145 3.53 9.38 -4.74
C ALA A 145 3.24 9.35 -6.25
N SER A 146 3.95 8.48 -6.96
CA SER A 146 3.76 8.24 -8.39
C SER A 146 3.93 6.77 -8.77
N PHE A 147 3.25 6.34 -9.83
CA PHE A 147 3.40 4.97 -10.34
C PHE A 147 4.70 4.80 -11.12
N MET A 148 5.33 3.64 -10.98
CA MET A 148 6.58 3.30 -11.70
C MET A 148 6.35 2.56 -13.02
N GLY A 149 5.09 2.35 -13.41
CA GLY A 149 4.73 1.73 -14.68
C GLY A 149 3.32 1.16 -14.67
N ALA A 150 3.02 0.30 -15.65
CA ALA A 150 1.78 -0.45 -15.70
C ALA A 150 1.74 -1.55 -14.64
N ALA A 151 0.53 -1.92 -14.20
CA ALA A 151 0.32 -3.09 -13.36
C ALA A 151 0.58 -4.40 -14.12
N ASP A 152 0.90 -5.47 -13.39
CA ASP A 152 0.99 -6.82 -13.93
C ASP A 152 -0.39 -7.47 -14.10
N ALA A 153 -0.42 -8.73 -14.57
CA ALA A 153 -1.66 -9.49 -14.79
C ALA A 153 -2.45 -9.74 -13.48
N ASN A 154 -1.79 -9.70 -12.33
CA ASN A 154 -2.42 -9.82 -11.02
C ASN A 154 -2.83 -8.45 -10.47
N GLY A 155 -2.63 -7.36 -11.21
CA GLY A 155 -2.94 -6.00 -10.81
C GLY A 155 -1.99 -5.45 -9.74
N ASN A 156 -0.76 -5.96 -9.64
CA ASN A 156 0.27 -5.43 -8.77
C ASN A 156 1.13 -4.42 -9.54
N VAL A 157 1.52 -3.34 -8.88
CA VAL A 157 2.30 -2.26 -9.48
C VAL A 157 3.24 -1.66 -8.45
N GLU A 158 4.39 -1.15 -8.89
CA GLU A 158 5.31 -0.42 -8.02
C GLU A 158 4.94 1.07 -7.99
N ILE A 159 5.01 1.68 -6.81
CA ILE A 159 4.95 3.13 -6.62
C ILE A 159 6.26 3.66 -6.03
N ALA A 160 6.60 4.90 -6.37
CA ALA A 160 7.55 5.72 -5.63
C ALA A 160 6.77 6.56 -4.62
N TYR A 161 7.28 6.64 -3.39
CA TYR A 161 6.69 7.48 -2.34
C TYR A 161 7.79 8.33 -1.68
N ASN A 162 7.57 9.64 -1.67
CA ASN A 162 8.39 10.65 -1.03
C ASN A 162 9.86 10.66 -1.53
N ILE A 163 10.05 10.42 -2.83
CA ILE A 163 11.36 10.36 -3.51
C ILE A 163 11.68 11.68 -4.21
#